data_AF-A0A3N4ICY8-F1
#
_entry.id   AF-A0A3N4ICY8-F1
#
_cell.length_a   1.000
_cell.length_b   1.000
_cell.length_c   1.000
_cell.angle_alpha   90.00
_cell.angle_beta   90.00
_cell.angle_gamma   90.00
#
_symmetry.space_group_name_H-M   'P 1'
#
loop_
_entity.id
_entity.type
_entity.pdbx_description
1 polymer ?
#
loop_
_entity_poly.entity_id
_entity_poly.type
_entity_poly.pdbx_seq_one_letter_code
_entity_poly.pdbx_strand_id
1 'polypeptide(L)'
;MADDEAPSFIPPQLLLRLLTHHFKQDNTRVSTASLQVLDKYFETFVREAVYRAVEERKKRVGLAEAEEGDGGMLEVEDLERLIGTLLMDF
;
A
#
# COMPACT_ATOMS: atom_id res chain seq x y z
N MET A 1 -16.64 -14.00 23.14
CA MET A 1 -15.32 -13.64 22.58
C MET A 1 -15.64 -12.69 21.45
N ALA A 2 -15.53 -11.39 21.70
CA ALA A 2 -15.68 -10.40 20.64
C ALA A 2 -14.35 -10.42 19.89
N ASP A 3 -14.40 -10.72 18.60
CA ASP A 3 -13.26 -10.64 17.70
C ASP A 3 -12.73 -9.20 17.74
N ASP A 4 -11.64 -9.00 18.48
CA ASP A 4 -10.81 -7.80 18.45
C ASP A 4 -9.95 -7.83 17.17
N GLU A 5 -10.60 -8.10 16.03
CA GLU A 5 -9.99 -8.12 14.71
C GLU A 5 -9.75 -6.65 14.33
N ALA A 6 -8.48 -6.26 14.26
CA ALA A 6 -8.09 -4.93 13.82
C ALA A 6 -8.87 -4.55 12.55
N PRO A 7 -9.36 -3.31 12.43
CA PRO A 7 -10.14 -2.91 11.27
C PRO A 7 -9.36 -3.20 9.99
N SER A 8 -10.00 -3.88 9.03
CA SER A 8 -9.41 -4.22 7.72
C SER A 8 -8.82 -2.97 7.07
N PHE A 9 -7.63 -3.08 6.50
CA PHE A 9 -6.96 -1.94 5.85
C PHE A 9 -7.77 -1.44 4.64
N ILE A 10 -8.31 -2.37 3.85
CA ILE A 10 -9.28 -2.12 2.78
C ILE A 10 -10.57 -2.85 3.14
N PRO A 11 -11.73 -2.17 3.11
CA PRO A 11 -13.01 -2.83 3.34
C PRO A 11 -13.19 -4.05 2.42
N PRO A 12 -13.59 -5.22 2.95
CA PRO A 12 -13.55 -6.49 2.22
C PRO A 12 -14.45 -6.47 0.96
N GLN A 13 -15.55 -5.74 0.99
CA GLN A 13 -16.43 -5.56 -0.18
C GLN A 13 -15.78 -4.73 -1.29
N LEU A 14 -14.95 -3.73 -0.93
CA LEU A 14 -14.19 -2.93 -1.89
C LEU A 14 -13.09 -3.78 -2.51
N LEU A 15 -12.34 -4.52 -1.69
CA LEU A 15 -11.29 -5.42 -2.15
C LEU A 15 -11.85 -6.48 -3.11
N LEU A 16 -12.96 -7.14 -2.74
CA LEU A 16 -13.63 -8.10 -3.61
C LEU A 16 -14.05 -7.47 -4.94
N ARG A 17 -14.61 -6.26 -4.92
CA ARG A 17 -15.02 -5.53 -6.12
C ARG A 17 -13.83 -5.16 -7.03
N LEU A 18 -12.71 -4.74 -6.46
CA LEU A 18 -11.49 -4.45 -7.21
C LEU A 18 -10.97 -5.72 -7.90
N LEU A 19 -10.96 -6.86 -7.22
CA LEU A 19 -10.50 -8.12 -7.79
C LEU A 19 -11.42 -8.63 -8.90
N THR A 20 -12.73 -8.69 -8.63
CA THR A 20 -13.71 -9.22 -9.60
C THR A 20 -13.81 -8.38 -10.86
N HIS A 21 -13.60 -7.06 -10.77
CA HIS A 21 -13.53 -6.19 -11.92
C HIS A 21 -12.40 -6.55 -12.91
N HIS A 22 -11.31 -7.14 -12.43
CA HIS A 22 -10.13 -7.47 -13.26
C HIS A 22 -10.04 -8.96 -13.62
N PHE A 23 -10.95 -9.80 -13.13
CA PHE A 23 -10.99 -11.21 -13.53
C PHE A 23 -11.53 -11.35 -14.95
N LYS A 24 -10.86 -12.19 -15.75
CA LYS A 24 -11.30 -12.49 -17.13
C LYS A 24 -12.46 -13.48 -17.20
N GLN A 25 -12.72 -14.19 -16.10
CA GLN A 25 -13.69 -15.28 -16.02
C GLN A 25 -14.73 -14.92 -14.97
N ASP A 26 -16.00 -14.82 -15.38
CA ASP A 26 -17.11 -14.37 -14.52
C ASP A 26 -17.44 -15.31 -13.36
N ASN A 27 -16.99 -16.57 -13.44
CA ASN A 27 -17.18 -17.58 -12.39
C ASN A 27 -16.05 -17.61 -11.34
N THR A 28 -15.06 -16.72 -11.43
CA THR A 28 -13.95 -16.66 -10.48
C THR A 28 -14.47 -16.20 -9.12
N ARG A 29 -14.21 -16.99 -8.07
CA ARG A 29 -14.62 -16.69 -6.69
C ARG A 29 -13.40 -16.64 -5.79
N VAL A 30 -13.42 -15.72 -4.83
CA VAL A 30 -12.37 -15.53 -3.83
C VAL A 30 -12.92 -15.96 -2.48
N SER A 31 -12.18 -16.79 -1.74
CA SER A 31 -12.58 -17.22 -0.40
C SER A 31 -12.40 -16.09 0.62
N THR A 32 -13.14 -16.12 1.73
CA THR A 32 -12.99 -15.13 2.81
C THR A 32 -11.58 -15.10 3.39
N ALA A 33 -10.96 -16.27 3.59
CA ALA A 33 -9.58 -16.36 4.05
C ALA A 33 -8.59 -15.73 3.04
N SER A 34 -8.83 -15.91 1.74
CA SER A 34 -8.04 -15.25 0.70
C SER A 34 -8.18 -13.73 0.72
N LEU A 35 -9.38 -13.21 1.01
CA LEU A 35 -9.60 -11.77 1.16
C LEU A 35 -8.82 -11.20 2.36
N GLN A 36 -8.74 -11.92 3.48
CA GLN A 36 -7.92 -11.50 4.63
C GLN A 36 -6.42 -11.45 4.29
N VAL A 37 -5.91 -12.43 3.55
CA VAL A 37 -4.51 -12.42 3.09
C VAL A 37 -4.25 -11.27 2.13
N LEU A 38 -5.18 -11.03 1.19
CA LEU A 38 -5.05 -9.93 0.23
C LEU A 38 -5.15 -8.56 0.92
N ASP A 39 -5.99 -8.41 1.94
CA ASP A 39 -6.03 -7.19 2.76
C ASP A 39 -4.66 -6.89 3.35
N LYS A 40 -4.01 -7.90 3.94
CA LYS A 40 -2.66 -7.74 4.49
C LYS A 40 -1.60 -7.49 3.42
N TYR A 41 -1.72 -8.13 2.26
CA TYR A 41 -0.83 -7.90 1.12
C TYR A 41 -0.90 -6.45 0.63
N PHE A 42 -2.10 -5.90 0.42
CA PHE A 42 -2.28 -4.51 0.02
C PHE A 42 -1.87 -3.53 1.12
N GLU A 43 -2.15 -3.84 2.39
CA GLU A 43 -1.62 -3.05 3.52
C GLU A 43 -0.10 -2.94 3.45
N THR A 44 0.58 -4.08 3.25
CA THR A 44 2.04 -4.13 3.18
C THR A 44 2.56 -3.36 1.98
N PHE A 45 1.94 -3.54 0.79
CA PHE A 45 2.29 -2.80 -0.42
C PHE A 45 2.19 -1.27 -0.25
N VAL A 46 1.07 -0.78 0.29
CA VAL A 46 0.86 0.66 0.47
C VAL A 46 1.79 1.24 1.53
N ARG A 47 2.00 0.53 2.65
CA ARG A 47 2.93 0.97 3.67
C ARG A 47 4.37 1.02 3.14
N GLU A 48 4.82 -0.01 2.43
CA GLU A 48 6.15 -0.02 1.80
C GLU A 48 6.33 1.13 0.82
N ALA A 49 5.32 1.42 0.00
CA ALA A 49 5.37 2.55 -0.93
C ALA A 49 5.59 3.88 -0.19
N VAL A 50 4.84 4.13 0.90
CA VAL A 50 4.97 5.35 1.71
C VAL A 50 6.32 5.39 2.43
N TYR A 51 6.73 4.29 3.09
CA TYR A 51 8.01 4.24 3.81
C TYR A 51 9.19 4.49 2.89
N ARG A 52 9.23 3.84 1.73
CA ARG A 52 10.32 4.04 0.77
C ARG A 52 10.32 5.45 0.20
N ALA A 53 9.15 6.07 -0.01
CA ALA A 53 9.06 7.45 -0.47
C ALA A 53 9.60 8.43 0.58
N VAL A 54 9.27 8.22 1.86
CA VAL A 54 9.84 8.99 2.98
C VAL A 54 11.36 8.85 3.02
N GLU A 55 11.89 7.63 2.89
CA GLU A 55 13.33 7.40 2.89
C GLU A 55 14.03 8.01 1.67
N GLU A 56 13.40 7.99 0.49
CA GLU A 56 13.94 8.63 -0.70
C GLU A 56 13.99 10.16 -0.57
N ARG A 57 12.96 10.77 0.04
CA ARG A 57 12.96 12.21 0.37
C ARG A 57 14.10 12.55 1.33
N LYS A 58 14.27 11.79 2.41
CA LYS A 58 15.36 11.98 3.39
C LYS A 58 16.75 11.94 2.73
N LYS A 59 16.96 11.06 1.76
CA LYS A 59 18.22 11.02 0.98
C LYS A 59 18.43 12.26 0.12
N ARG A 60 17.35 12.86 -0.41
CA ARG A 60 17.42 14.04 -1.30
C ARG A 60 17.71 15.34 -0.55
N VAL A 61 16.96 15.65 0.49
CA VAL A 61 17.04 16.95 1.21
C VAL A 61 17.89 16.89 2.48
N GLY A 62 18.29 15.69 2.91
CA GLY A 62 18.99 15.48 4.18
C GLY A 62 18.05 15.51 5.39
N LEU A 63 18.48 14.88 6.49
CA LEU A 63 17.63 14.66 7.68
C LEU A 63 17.10 15.96 8.30
N ALA A 64 17.91 17.01 8.32
CA ALA A 64 17.53 18.29 8.93
C ALA A 64 16.42 19.03 8.14
N GLU A 65 16.49 19.05 6.80
CA GLU A 65 15.48 19.69 5.96
C GLU A 65 14.23 18.80 5.74
N ALA A 66 14.37 17.49 5.95
CA ALA A 66 13.23 16.57 5.99
C ALA A 66 12.41 16.71 7.29
N GLU A 67 13.03 17.15 8.40
CA GLU A 67 12.38 17.31 9.70
C GLU A 67 11.95 18.77 10.01
N GLU A 68 12.63 19.79 9.47
CA GLU A 68 12.30 21.21 9.65
C GLU A 68 11.90 21.90 8.33
N GLY A 69 10.59 22.15 8.15
CA GLY A 69 9.98 22.86 7.02
C GLY A 69 8.67 22.20 6.55
N ASP A 70 8.18 22.52 5.34
CA ASP A 70 7.15 21.75 4.60
C ASP A 70 7.59 20.29 4.28
N GLY A 71 8.65 19.81 4.95
CA GLY A 71 9.28 18.50 4.87
C GLY A 71 8.41 17.33 5.35
N GLY A 72 7.19 17.59 5.82
CA GLY A 72 6.22 16.56 6.16
C GLY A 72 5.43 15.98 4.99
N MET A 73 5.38 16.67 3.83
CA MET A 73 4.63 16.18 2.66
C MET A 73 5.53 15.42 1.68
N LEU A 74 5.03 14.27 1.21
CA LEU A 74 5.63 13.51 0.14
C LEU A 74 5.27 14.14 -1.22
N GLU A 75 6.28 14.27 -2.08
CA GLU A 75 6.13 14.72 -3.46
C GLU A 75 5.96 13.53 -4.41
N VAL A 76 5.43 13.77 -5.60
CA VAL A 76 5.24 12.70 -6.61
C VAL A 76 6.59 12.15 -7.07
N GLU A 77 7.59 13.03 -7.16
CA GLU A 77 8.96 12.73 -7.52
C GLU A 77 9.63 11.75 -6.54
N ASP A 78 9.20 11.74 -5.27
CA ASP A 78 9.67 10.78 -4.26
C ASP A 78 9.23 9.35 -4.64
N LEU A 79 7.99 9.21 -5.10
CA LEU A 79 7.42 7.92 -5.50
C LEU A 79 7.94 7.46 -6.88
N GLU A 80 8.09 8.37 -7.84
CA GLU A 80 8.56 8.05 -9.20
C GLU A 80 9.98 7.45 -9.21
N ARG A 81 10.83 7.88 -8.28
CA ARG A 81 12.20 7.36 -8.17
C ARG A 81 12.28 5.92 -7.70
N LEU A 82 11.31 5.45 -6.93
CA LEU A 82 11.28 4.10 -6.35
C LEU A 82 10.28 3.16 -7.02
N ILE A 83 9.38 3.67 -7.87
CA ILE A 83 8.29 2.87 -8.45
C ILE A 83 8.79 1.63 -9.19
N GLY A 84 9.94 1.74 -9.87
CA GLY A 84 10.54 0.60 -10.58
C GLY A 84 10.90 -0.55 -9.66
N THR A 85 11.52 -0.29 -8.51
CA THR A 85 11.89 -1.35 -7.55
C THR A 85 10.70 -1.83 -6.75
N LEU A 86 9.79 -0.93 -6.37
CA LEU A 86 8.55 -1.28 -5.68
C LEU A 86 7.71 -2.27 -6.52
N LEU A 87 7.59 -2.05 -7.83
CA LEU A 87 6.84 -2.95 -8.72
C LEU A 87 7.58 -4.27 -9.02
N MET A 88 8.88 -4.38 -8.74
CA MET A 88 9.63 -5.64 -8.91
C MET A 88 9.55 -6.53 -7.66
N ASP A 89 9.32 -5.93 -6.49
CA ASP A 89 9.20 -6.66 -5.23
C ASP A 89 7.80 -7.31 -5.03
N PHE A 90 6.80 -6.86 -5.80
CA PHE A 90 5.39 -7.26 -5.68
C PHE A 90 4.84 -7.87 -6.97
#